data_AF-A0A2T0QLN0-F1
#
_entry.id   AF-A0A2T0QLN0-F1
#
_cell.length_a   1.000
_cell.length_b   1.000
_cell.length_c   1.000
_cell.angle_alpha   90.00
_cell.angle_beta   90.00
_cell.angle_gamma   90.00
#
_symmetry.space_group_name_H-M   'P 1'
#
loop_
_entity.id
_entity.type
_entity.pdbx_description
1 polymer ?
#
loop_
_entity_poly.entity_id
_entity_poly.type
_entity_poly.pdbx_seq_one_letter_code
_entity_poly.pdbx_strand_id
1 'polypeptide(L)' 'MTQADGVRAWWSALDEVDRRRVLRLGDDDLLAEDLATGLAMHGVTVVPLDRSPVDGRPSGWAPPDVLLDLLVEVRAS' A
#
# COMPACT_ATOMS: atom_id res chain seq x y z
N MET A 1 -16.51 -7.04 3.73
CA MET A 1 -15.07 -6.91 4.06
C MET A 1 -14.74 -5.43 4.03
N THR A 2 -14.16 -4.88 5.09
CA THR A 2 -13.79 -3.46 5.15
C THR A 2 -12.40 -3.23 4.54
N GLN A 3 -12.03 -1.98 4.26
CA GLN A 3 -10.66 -1.63 3.81
C GLN A 3 -9.61 -2.10 4.83
N ALA A 4 -9.88 -1.89 6.13
CA ALA A 4 -8.98 -2.31 7.20
C ALA A 4 -8.80 -3.83 7.28
N ASP A 5 -9.86 -4.61 7.04
CA ASP A 5 -9.76 -6.07 6.98
C ASP A 5 -8.90 -6.52 5.79
N GLY A 6 -9.09 -5.88 4.62
CA GLY A 6 -8.30 -6.15 3.43
C GLY A 6 -6.81 -5.86 3.63
N VAL A 7 -6.48 -4.71 4.24
CA VAL A 7 -5.10 -4.33 4.57
C VAL A 7 -4.47 -5.33 5.55
N ARG A 8 -5.18 -5.74 6.61
CA ARG A 8 -4.66 -6.73 7.57
C ARG A 8 -4.43 -8.10 6.94
N ALA A 9 -5.34 -8.53 6.07
CA ALA A 9 -5.20 -9.79 5.32
C ALA A 9 -3.98 -9.74 4.39
N TRP A 10 -3.82 -8.64 3.64
CA TRP A 10 -2.66 -8.41 2.78
C TRP A 10 -1.36 -8.38 3.59
N TRP A 11 -1.30 -7.61 4.67
CA TRP A 11 -0.14 -7.50 5.55
C TRP A 11 0.30 -8.86 6.11
N SER A 12 -0.67 -9.71 6.47
CA SER A 12 -0.43 -11.05 6.98
C SER A 12 0.14 -11.99 5.92
N ALA A 13 -0.19 -11.75 4.64
CA ALA A 13 0.27 -12.54 3.50
C ALA A 13 1.63 -12.11 2.93
N LEU A 14 2.12 -10.91 3.28
CA LEU A 14 3.43 -10.43 2.84
C LEU A 14 4.57 -11.30 3.37
N ASP A 15 5.58 -11.51 2.52
CA ASP A 15 6.85 -12.06 2.95
C ASP A 15 7.70 -11.03 3.72
N GLU A 16 8.82 -11.48 4.28
CA GLU A 16 9.71 -10.64 5.08
C GLU A 16 10.35 -9.50 4.26
N VAL A 17 10.60 -9.70 2.97
CA VAL A 17 11.23 -8.70 2.11
C VAL A 17 10.25 -7.58 1.83
N ASP A 18 9.02 -7.91 1.45
CA ASP A 18 7.97 -6.93 1.18
C ASP A 18 7.51 -6.23 2.46
N ARG A 19 7.40 -6.94 3.59
CA ARG A 19 7.15 -6.28 4.89
C ARG A 19 8.20 -5.21 5.19
N ARG A 20 9.48 -5.52 5.00
CA ARG A 20 10.56 -4.53 5.21
C ARG A 20 10.50 -3.37 4.23
N ARG A 21 10.05 -3.58 2.99
CA ARG A 21 9.84 -2.50 2.01
C ARG A 21 8.73 -1.58 2.49
N VAL A 22 7.58 -2.14 2.86
CA VAL A 22 6.41 -1.39 3.33
C VAL A 22 6.73 -0.63 4.64
N LEU A 23 7.46 -1.24 5.58
CA LEU A 23 7.86 -0.59 6.83
C LEU A 23 8.76 0.64 6.65
N ARG A 24 9.40 0.81 5.49
CA ARG A 24 10.22 1.99 5.20
C ARG A 24 9.44 3.17 4.63
N LEU A 25 8.17 2.98 4.26
CA LEU A 25 7.34 4.04 3.70
C LEU A 25 7.15 5.17 4.73
N GLY A 26 7.62 6.36 4.41
CA GLY A 26 7.27 7.60 5.10
C GLY A 26 5.87 8.10 4.70
N ASP A 27 5.44 9.19 5.35
CA ASP A 27 4.11 9.77 5.15
C ASP A 27 3.88 10.29 3.72
N ASP A 28 4.97 10.69 3.03
CA ASP A 28 4.94 11.20 1.65
C ASP A 28 5.37 10.15 0.61
N ASP A 29 5.67 8.92 1.03
CA ASP A 29 6.14 7.88 0.12
C ASP A 29 5.00 7.25 -0.68
N LEU A 30 5.31 6.91 -1.93
CA LEU A 30 4.37 6.24 -2.83
C LEU A 30 4.55 4.72 -2.74
N LEU A 31 3.43 4.00 -2.86
CA LEU A 31 3.47 2.57 -3.04
C LEU A 31 4.04 2.24 -4.42
N ALA A 32 4.85 1.19 -4.46
CA ALA A 32 5.24 0.55 -5.71
C ALA A 32 4.05 -0.23 -6.32
N GLU A 33 4.08 -0.42 -7.64
CA GLU A 33 2.97 -1.05 -8.41
C GLU A 33 2.59 -2.44 -7.90
N ASP A 34 3.58 -3.24 -7.54
CA ASP A 34 3.42 -4.59 -7.03
C ASP A 34 2.67 -4.59 -5.69
N LEU A 35 3.04 -3.69 -4.77
CA LEU A 35 2.38 -3.53 -3.47
C LEU A 35 0.94 -3.01 -3.63
N ALA A 36 0.74 -2.04 -4.52
CA ALA A 36 -0.59 -1.50 -4.83
C ALA A 36 -1.50 -2.57 -5.45
N THR A 37 -0.96 -3.39 -6.36
CA THR A 37 -1.68 -4.52 -6.97
C THR A 37 -2.04 -5.56 -5.92
N GLY A 38 -1.10 -5.89 -5.02
CA GLY A 38 -1.35 -6.79 -3.89
C GLY A 38 -2.51 -6.32 -3.02
N LEU A 39 -2.51 -5.04 -2.62
CA LEU A 39 -3.62 -4.44 -1.88
C LEU A 39 -4.95 -4.56 -2.63
N ALA A 40 -4.97 -4.23 -3.92
CA ALA A 40 -6.17 -4.34 -4.75
C ALA A 40 -6.72 -5.77 -4.83
N MET A 41 -5.85 -6.78 -4.91
CA MET A 41 -6.24 -8.19 -4.90
C MET A 41 -6.90 -8.61 -3.57
N HIS A 42 -6.57 -7.95 -2.47
CA HIS A 42 -7.21 -8.13 -1.16
C HIS A 42 -8.45 -7.23 -0.96
N GLY A 43 -8.96 -6.60 -2.03
CA GLY A 43 -10.15 -5.77 -2.00
C GLY A 43 -9.92 -4.38 -1.42
N VAL A 44 -8.66 -3.96 -1.27
CA VAL A 44 -8.31 -2.61 -0.81
C VAL A 44 -8.32 -1.66 -2.00
N THR A 45 -8.96 -0.50 -1.85
CA THR A 45 -8.95 0.52 -2.90
C THR A 45 -7.66 1.32 -2.83
N VAL A 46 -6.90 1.32 -3.91
CA VAL A 46 -5.67 2.11 -4.10
C VAL A 46 -5.90 3.12 -5.22
N VAL A 47 -5.50 4.37 -4.99
CA VAL A 47 -5.71 5.47 -5.93
C VAL A 47 -4.38 5.86 -6.58
N PRO A 48 -4.28 5.85 -7.92
CA PRO A 48 -3.11 6.38 -8.61
C PRO A 48 -3.08 7.91 -8.47
N LEU A 49 -1.93 8.48 -8.09
CA LEU A 49 -1.82 9.92 -7.80
C LEU A 49 -1.84 10.81 -9.04
N ASP A 50 -1.41 10.28 -10.19
CA ASP A 50 -1.51 10.91 -11.50
C ASP A 50 -1.18 9.88 -12.59
N ARG A 51 -1.49 10.19 -13.86
CA ARG A 51 -1.08 9.37 -15.01
C ARG A 51 -0.15 10.16 -15.92
N SER A 52 0.97 9.54 -16.27
CA SER A 52 1.92 10.10 -17.24
C SER A 52 1.22 10.35 -18.58
N PRO A 53 1.39 11.53 -19.21
CA PRO A 53 0.79 11.84 -20.50
C PRO A 53 1.46 11.12 -21.68
N VAL A 54 2.64 10.51 -21.46
CA VAL A 54 3.43 9.85 -22.52
C VAL A 54 3.00 8.40 -22.71
N ASP A 55 2.77 7.69 -21.61
CA ASP A 55 2.50 6.24 -21.60
C ASP A 55 1.24 5.84 -20.82
N GLY A 56 0.54 6.80 -20.19
CA GLY A 56 -0.70 6.58 -19.45
C GLY A 56 -0.52 5.86 -18.11
N ARG A 57 0.73 5.56 -17.71
CA ARG A 57 1.01 4.81 -16.48
C ARG A 57 0.88 5.69 -15.24
N PRO A 58 0.42 5.12 -14.11
CA PRO A 58 0.46 5.84 -12.84
C PRO A 58 1.89 6.26 -12.49
N SER A 59 2.06 7.51 -12.06
CA SER A 59 3.35 7.99 -11.53
C SER A 59 3.66 7.43 -10.14
N GLY A 60 2.67 6.83 -9.50
CA GLY A 60 2.74 6.12 -8.23
C GLY A 60 1.34 5.94 -7.64
N TRP A 61 1.25 5.21 -6.53
CA TRP A 61 -0.01 4.93 -5.86
C TRP A 61 0.05 5.48 -4.44
N ALA A 62 -0.97 6.25 -4.06
CA ALA A 62 -1.08 6.72 -2.69
C ALA A 62 -1.31 5.51 -1.76
N PRO A 63 -0.58 5.42 -0.64
CA PRO A 63 -0.91 4.46 0.41
C PRO A 63 -2.30 4.80 0.97
N PRO A 64 -3.21 3.82 1.11
CA PRO A 64 -4.49 4.05 1.76
C PRO A 64 -4.30 4.47 3.23
N ASP A 65 -5.13 5.38 3.76
CA ASP A 65 -5.00 5.85 5.16
C ASP A 65 -4.97 4.69 6.17
N VAL A 66 -5.80 3.66 5.94
CA VAL A 66 -5.84 2.45 6.79
C VAL A 66 -4.55 1.63 6.78
N LEU A 67 -3.72 1.74 5.72
CA LEU A 67 -2.37 1.17 5.69
C LEU A 67 -1.42 2.01 6.56
N LEU A 68 -1.51 3.33 6.46
CA LEU A 68 -0.69 4.23 7.27
C LEU A 68 -0.98 4.03 8.77
N ASP A 69 -2.26 3.93 9.15
CA ASP A 69 -2.69 3.61 10.52
C ASP A 69 -2.06 2.30 11.02
N LEU A 70 -2.10 1.24 10.21
CA LEU A 70 -1.48 -0.03 10.54
C LEU A 70 0.04 0.11 10.73
N LEU A 71 0.73 0.90 9.89
CA LEU A 71 2.17 1.10 10.01
C LEU A 71 2.53 1.87 11.28
N VAL A 72 1.71 2.82 11.72
CA VAL A 72 1.87 3.49 13.02
C VAL A 72 1.75 2.48 14.15
N GLU A 73 0.72 1.63 14.16
CA GLU A 73 0.51 0.59 15.18
C GLU A 73 1.71 -0.39 15.26
N VAL A 74 2.16 -0.88 14.10
CA VAL A 74 3.25 -1.87 14.02
C VAL A 74 4.59 -1.28 14.47
N ARG A 75 4.85 0.00 14.18
CA ARG A 75 6.10 0.67 14.58
C ARG A 75 6.15 1.01 16.07
N ALA A 76 5.00 1.12 16.71
CA ALA A 76 4.89 1.40 18.14
C ALA A 76 5.01 0.14 19.02
N SER A 77 4.99 -1.06 18.41
CA SER A 77 5.04 -2.37 19.08
C SER A 77 6.46 -2.92 19.15
#